data_AF-A0AAP9WGU6-F1
#
_entry.id   AF-A0AAP9WGU6-F1
#
_cell.length_a   1.000
_cell.length_b   1.000
_cell.length_c   1.000
_cell.angle_alpha   90.00
_cell.angle_beta   90.00
_cell.angle_gamma   90.00
#
_symmetry.space_group_name_H-M   'P 1'
#
loop_
_entity.id
_entity.type
_entity.pdbx_description
1 polymer ?
#
loop_
_entity_poly.entity_id
_entity_poly.type
_entity_poly.pdbx_seq_one_letter_code
_entity_poly.pdbx_strand_id
1 'polypeptide(L)'
;MSKESQQKTILAIVKKWQDCLHTEEPDRKMLTDYIRNFVESKRGNVALLSRESNIAVPVISNLINESKTPPSMKRILILVETIQKLTKS
;
A
#
# COMPACT_ATOMS: atom_id res chain seq x y z
N MET A 1 -8.99 12.18 -32.78
CA MET A 1 -7.61 11.70 -32.57
C MET A 1 -7.21 10.84 -33.77
N SER A 2 -5.99 11.02 -34.29
CA SER A 2 -5.46 10.15 -35.35
C SER A 2 -4.93 8.84 -34.78
N LYS A 3 -4.86 7.78 -35.60
CA LYS A 3 -4.28 6.48 -35.20
C LYS A 3 -2.85 6.62 -34.66
N GLU A 4 -2.05 7.51 -35.25
CA GLU A 4 -0.69 7.82 -34.79
C GLU A 4 -0.66 8.52 -33.42
N SER A 5 -1.57 9.46 -33.17
CA SER A 5 -1.68 10.11 -31.85
C SER A 5 -2.06 9.11 -30.76
N GLN A 6 -2.94 8.16 -31.08
CA GLN A 6 -3.37 7.12 -30.16
C GLN A 6 -2.23 6.16 -29.82
N GLN A 7 -1.46 5.72 -30.82
CA GLN A 7 -0.31 4.83 -30.59
C GLN A 7 0.76 5.47 -29.69
N LYS A 8 1.08 6.75 -29.91
CA LYS A 8 2.03 7.50 -29.05
C LYS A 8 1.53 7.59 -27.61
N THR A 9 0.24 7.84 -27.40
CA THR A 9 -0.37 7.86 -26.05
C THR A 9 -0.30 6.50 -25.38
N ILE A 10 -0.61 5.41 -26.08
CA ILE A 10 -0.53 4.06 -25.51
C ILE A 10 0.90 3.70 -25.10
N LEU A 11 1.90 4.01 -25.92
CA LEU A 11 3.32 3.79 -25.58
C LEU A 11 3.72 4.55 -24.31
N ALA A 12 3.29 5.80 -24.16
CA ALA A 12 3.56 6.59 -22.97
C ALA A 12 2.90 5.99 -21.72
N ILE A 13 1.66 5.50 -21.84
CA ILE A 13 0.96 4.80 -20.74
C ILE A 13 1.70 3.54 -20.35
N VAL A 14 2.08 2.69 -21.32
CA VAL A 14 2.81 1.44 -21.06
C VAL A 14 4.13 1.72 -20.36
N LYS A 15 4.93 2.68 -20.84
CA LYS A 15 6.20 3.05 -20.22
C LYS A 15 6.02 3.48 -18.77
N LYS A 16 5.04 4.35 -18.50
CA LYS A 16 4.70 4.79 -17.14
C LYS A 16 4.39 3.60 -16.23
N TRP A 17 3.61 2.62 -16.70
CA TRP A 17 3.28 1.44 -15.90
C TRP A 17 4.47 0.49 -15.74
N GLN A 18 5.33 0.33 -16.73
CA GLN A 18 6.57 -0.44 -16.60
C GLN A 18 7.46 0.14 -15.50
N ASP A 19 7.65 1.46 -15.48
CA ASP A 19 8.43 2.14 -14.44
C ASP A 19 7.83 1.90 -13.04
N CYS A 20 6.49 1.93 -12.91
CA CYS A 20 5.80 1.63 -11.65
C CYS A 20 5.94 0.14 -11.23
N LEU A 21 5.87 -0.80 -12.18
CA LEU A 21 5.98 -2.23 -11.89
C LEU A 21 7.38 -2.59 -11.39
N HIS A 22 8.41 -1.89 -11.84
CA HIS A 22 9.78 -2.10 -11.39
C HIS A 22 9.98 -1.72 -9.91
N THR A 23 9.20 -0.76 -9.40
CA THR A 23 9.29 -0.32 -8.00
C THR A 23 8.21 -0.92 -7.10
N GLU A 24 7.19 -1.59 -7.65
CA GLU A 24 6.04 -2.03 -6.86
C GLU A 24 6.42 -2.95 -5.68
N GLU A 25 7.27 -3.96 -5.92
CA GLU A 25 7.70 -4.87 -4.86
C GLU A 25 8.59 -4.22 -3.78
N PRO A 26 9.64 -3.44 -4.11
CA PRO A 26 10.39 -2.72 -3.09
C PRO A 26 9.54 -1.67 -2.36
N ASP A 27 8.64 -0.97 -3.05
CA ASP A 27 7.70 -0.01 -2.44
C ASP A 27 6.76 -0.74 -1.47
N ARG A 28 6.17 -1.85 -1.89
CA ARG A 28 5.31 -2.72 -1.06
C ARG A 28 6.03 -3.14 0.21
N LYS A 29 7.29 -3.58 0.10
CA LYS A 29 8.09 -3.98 1.26
C LYS A 29 8.29 -2.81 2.23
N MET A 30 8.76 -1.67 1.72
CA MET A 30 9.00 -0.48 2.55
C MET A 30 7.73 0.00 3.27
N LEU A 31 6.59 0.01 2.59
CA LEU A 31 5.32 0.39 3.21
C LEU A 31 4.83 -0.64 4.24
N THR A 32 5.06 -1.93 3.98
CA THR A 32 4.72 -3.01 4.93
C THR A 32 5.55 -2.87 6.20
N ASP A 33 6.86 -2.62 6.07
CA ASP A 33 7.76 -2.38 7.19
C ASP A 33 7.34 -1.14 7.99
N TYR A 34 6.93 -0.07 7.32
CA TYR A 34 6.37 1.12 7.99
C TYR A 34 5.11 0.79 8.81
N ILE A 35 4.17 0.01 8.26
CA ILE A 35 2.97 -0.44 8.97
C ILE A 35 3.33 -1.32 10.16
N ARG A 36 4.28 -2.26 9.98
CA ARG A 36 4.76 -3.16 11.03
C ARG A 36 5.33 -2.36 12.21
N ASN A 37 6.22 -1.40 11.93
CA ASN A 37 6.82 -0.52 12.94
C ASN A 37 5.76 0.24 13.75
N PHE A 38 4.74 0.79 13.08
CA PHE A 38 3.65 1.46 13.78
C PHE A 38 2.89 0.49 14.70
N VAL A 39 2.51 -0.68 14.20
CA VAL A 39 1.75 -1.65 14.98
C VAL A 39 2.51 -2.17 16.20
N GLU A 40 3.81 -2.44 16.03
CA GLU A 40 4.66 -2.98 17.10
C GLU A 40 5.01 -1.93 18.17
N SER A 41 4.96 -0.63 17.84
CA SER A 41 5.31 0.45 18.77
C SER A 41 4.43 0.54 20.01
N LYS A 42 3.17 0.07 19.96
CA LYS A 42 2.26 0.12 21.10
C LYS A 42 1.20 -0.99 21.04
N ARG A 43 1.05 -1.70 22.17
CA ARG A 43 -0.02 -2.69 22.36
C ARG A 43 -1.38 -2.00 22.19
N GLY A 44 -2.11 -2.40 21.15
CA GLY A 44 -3.40 -1.82 20.76
C GLY A 44 -3.40 -1.13 19.39
N ASN A 45 -2.24 -0.84 18.80
CA ASN A 45 -2.18 -0.17 17.50
C ASN A 45 -2.79 -0.98 16.36
N VAL A 46 -2.82 -2.32 16.43
CA VAL A 46 -3.58 -3.15 15.48
C VAL A 46 -5.06 -2.79 15.49
N ALA A 47 -5.67 -2.72 16.68
CA ALA A 47 -7.09 -2.44 16.84
C ALA A 47 -7.42 -0.99 16.45
N LEU A 48 -6.56 -0.04 16.86
CA LEU A 48 -6.67 1.35 16.45
C LEU A 48 -6.61 1.48 14.92
N LEU A 49 -5.57 0.92 14.29
CA LEU A 49 -5.40 1.00 12.85
C LEU A 49 -6.57 0.35 12.11
N SER A 50 -7.07 -0.79 12.60
CA SER A 50 -8.23 -1.45 12.03
C SER A 50 -9.48 -0.56 12.04
N ARG A 51 -9.77 0.08 13.17
CA ARG A 51 -10.91 0.98 13.33
C ARG A 51 -10.82 2.19 12.40
N GLU A 52 -9.67 2.85 12.39
CA GLU A 52 -9.48 4.12 11.68
C GLU A 52 -9.32 3.96 10.16
N SER A 53 -8.89 2.78 9.71
CA SER A 53 -8.75 2.47 8.27
C SER A 53 -9.95 1.72 7.69
N ASN A 54 -10.88 1.26 8.53
CA ASN A 54 -11.96 0.33 8.15
C ASN A 54 -11.44 -0.96 7.49
N ILE A 55 -10.24 -1.42 7.88
CA ILE A 55 -9.63 -2.67 7.43
C ILE A 55 -9.64 -3.65 8.59
N ALA A 56 -10.19 -4.84 8.39
CA ALA A 56 -10.32 -5.83 9.46
C ALA A 56 -8.95 -6.25 10.04
N VAL A 57 -8.89 -6.42 11.37
CA VAL A 57 -7.70 -6.89 12.11
C VAL A 57 -7.00 -8.09 11.43
N PRO A 58 -7.70 -9.15 10.98
CA PRO A 58 -7.04 -10.28 10.34
C PRO A 58 -6.26 -9.92 9.07
N VAL A 59 -6.69 -8.89 8.32
CA VAL A 59 -5.97 -8.42 7.12
C VAL A 59 -4.66 -7.75 7.52
N ILE A 60 -4.69 -6.94 8.59
CA ILE A 60 -3.50 -6.26 9.13
C ILE A 60 -2.54 -7.28 9.73
N SER A 61 -3.04 -8.26 10.50
CA SER A 61 -2.21 -9.34 11.05
C SER A 61 -1.56 -10.19 9.96
N ASN A 62 -2.29 -10.54 8.90
CA ASN A 62 -1.72 -11.31 7.78
C ASN A 62 -0.61 -10.53 7.06
N LEU A 63 -0.82 -9.22 6.85
CA LEU A 63 0.17 -8.32 6.25
C LEU A 63 1.48 -8.30 7.05
N ILE A 64 1.37 -8.16 8.38
CA ILE A 64 2.54 -7.98 9.25
C ILE A 64 3.32 -9.29 9.43
N ASN A 65 2.60 -10.41 9.57
CA ASN A 65 3.18 -11.73 9.75
C ASN A 65 3.66 -12.38 8.45
N GLU A 66 3.57 -11.66 7.32
CA GLU A 66 3.93 -12.17 5.98
C GLU A 66 3.24 -13.51 5.64
N SER A 67 2.07 -13.74 6.24
CA SER A 67 1.34 -14.99 6.12
C SER A 67 0.25 -14.84 5.06
N LYS A 68 0.23 -15.76 4.08
CA LYS A 68 -0.71 -15.82 2.94
C LYS A 68 -0.43 -14.76 1.85
N THR A 69 -1.37 -14.66 0.91
CA THR A 69 -1.40 -13.64 -0.15
C THR A 69 -1.40 -12.24 0.47
N PRO A 70 -0.42 -11.39 0.15
CA PRO A 70 -0.35 -10.04 0.69
C PRO A 70 -1.58 -9.22 0.26
N PRO A 71 -2.04 -8.26 1.08
CA PRO A 71 -3.08 -7.33 0.67
C PRO A 71 -2.71 -6.59 -0.63
N SER A 72 -3.73 -6.23 -1.40
CA SER A 72 -3.56 -5.32 -2.55
C SER A 72 -2.80 -4.05 -2.16
N MET A 73 -2.00 -3.50 -3.06
CA MET A 73 -1.27 -2.24 -2.84
C MET A 73 -2.20 -1.10 -2.36
N LYS A 74 -3.43 -1.03 -2.89
CA LYS A 74 -4.46 -0.08 -2.45
C LYS A 74 -4.74 -0.15 -0.94
N ARG A 75 -4.82 -1.35 -0.36
CA ARG A 75 -5.06 -1.53 1.09
C ARG A 75 -3.84 -1.10 1.91
N ILE A 76 -2.64 -1.39 1.42
CA ILE A 76 -1.38 -0.96 2.05
C ILE A 76 -1.34 0.57 2.10
N LEU A 77 -1.64 1.25 1.00
CA LEU A 77 -1.69 2.71 0.95
C LEU A 77 -2.71 3.31 1.92
N ILE A 78 -3.92 2.75 2.00
CA ILE A 78 -4.94 3.20 2.98
C ILE A 78 -4.39 3.10 4.42
N LEU A 79 -3.75 1.98 4.77
CA LEU A 79 -3.17 1.80 6.11
C LEU A 79 -2.09 2.85 6.39
N VAL A 80 -1.20 3.11 5.43
CA VAL A 80 -0.12 4.11 5.55
C VAL A 80 -0.70 5.51 5.73
N GLU A 81 -1.67 5.90 4.91
CA GLU A 81 -2.34 7.20 5.04
C GLU A 81 -3.03 7.37 6.39
N THR A 82 -3.69 6.31 6.88
CA THR A 82 -4.30 6.31 8.22
C THR A 82 -3.24 6.48 9.31
N ILE A 83 -2.11 5.78 9.24
CA ILE A 83 -1.01 5.93 10.20
C ILE A 83 -0.50 7.37 10.18
N GLN A 84 -0.24 7.95 9.00
CA GLN A 84 0.24 9.33 8.87
C GLN A 84 -0.73 10.33 9.51
N LYS A 85 -2.05 10.10 9.42
CA LYS A 85 -3.04 10.94 10.10
C LYS A 85 -2.97 10.78 11.62
N LEU A 86 -2.79 9.55 12.11
CA LEU A 86 -2.69 9.24 13.54
C LEU A 86 -1.41 9.77 14.20
N THR A 87 -0.31 9.88 13.45
CA THR A 87 1.00 10.33 13.97
C THR A 87 1.27 11.82 13.75
N LYS A 88 0.42 12.52 12.99
CA LYS A 88 0.54 13.98 12.78
C LYS A 88 -0.21 14.82 13.82
N SER A 89 -0.95 14.16 14.73
CA SER A 89 -1.57 14.78 15.92
C SER A 89 -0.71 14.54 17.15
#